data_AF-A0A8T3WZ39-F1
#
_entry.id   AF-A0A8T3WZ39-F1
#
_cell.length_a   1.000
_cell.length_b   1.000
_cell.length_c   1.000
_cell.angle_alpha   90.00
_cell.angle_beta   90.00
_cell.angle_gamma   90.00
#
_symmetry.space_group_name_H-M   'P 1'
#
loop_
_entity.id
_entity.type
_entity.pdbx_description
1 polymer ?
#
loop_
_entity_poly.entity_id
_entity_poly.type
_entity_poly.pdbx_seq_one_letter_code
_entity_poly.pdbx_strand_id
1 'polypeptide(L)'
;MKVHQQFDLNLRGMPRANEIPFLVEKLIKDLIEKGYIVIESSSRYMGIPQSITVIKDFSGPFVINFSSKAKEDFKAVSRALGIDKLFE
;
A
#
# COMPACT_ATOMS: atom_id res chain seq x y z
N MET A 1 -8.49 -18.53 -3.55
CA MET A 1 -7.93 -17.74 -4.67
C MET A 1 -7.19 -16.56 -4.08
N LYS A 2 -6.01 -16.22 -4.60
CA LYS A 2 -5.27 -15.02 -4.17
C LYS A 2 -5.72 -13.85 -5.02
N VAL A 3 -6.27 -12.82 -4.38
CA VAL A 3 -6.59 -11.56 -5.06
C VAL A 3 -5.53 -10.55 -4.65
N HIS A 4 -5.02 -9.81 -5.62
CA HIS A 4 -3.96 -8.84 -5.43
C HIS A 4 -4.38 -7.47 -5.97
N GLN A 5 -3.98 -6.42 -5.28
CA GLN A 5 -4.22 -5.03 -5.66
C GLN A 5 -2.91 -4.28 -5.59
N GLN A 6 -2.47 -3.73 -6.72
CA GLN A 6 -1.31 -2.86 -6.78
C GLN A 6 -1.72 -1.40 -6.54
N PHE A 7 -0.89 -0.68 -5.79
CA PHE A 7 -0.96 0.77 -5.58
C PHE A 7 0.37 1.38 -6.04
N ASP A 8 0.30 2.37 -6.94
CA ASP A 8 1.48 3.04 -7.48
C ASP A 8 1.81 4.27 -6.65
N LEU A 9 3.11 4.52 -6.45
CA LEU A 9 3.61 5.61 -5.62
C LEU A 9 3.91 6.85 -6.47
N ASN A 10 3.21 7.96 -6.22
CA ASN A 10 3.41 9.24 -6.87
C ASN A 10 4.55 10.04 -6.18
N LEU A 11 5.79 9.66 -6.50
CA LEU A 11 7.00 10.22 -5.89
C LEU A 11 7.45 11.56 -6.51
N ARG A 12 6.80 12.04 -7.58
CA ARG A 12 7.26 13.19 -8.37
C ARG A 12 6.93 14.57 -7.77
N GLY A 13 6.08 14.66 -6.74
CA GLY A 13 5.56 15.93 -6.23
C GLY A 13 5.70 16.17 -4.72
N MET A 14 6.47 15.35 -3.99
CA MET A 14 6.49 15.39 -2.52
C MET A 14 7.55 16.33 -1.93
N PRO A 15 7.22 17.08 -0.85
CA PRO A 15 8.19 17.87 -0.11
C PRO A 15 9.18 16.99 0.67
N ARG A 16 10.48 17.29 0.52
CA ARG A 16 11.67 16.77 1.27
C ARG A 16 11.58 15.34 1.85
N ALA A 17 11.76 14.37 0.96
CA ALA A 17 12.54 13.11 0.97
C ALA A 17 12.84 12.29 2.26
N ASN A 18 12.94 12.83 3.47
CA ASN A 18 13.49 12.07 4.61
C ASN A 18 12.45 11.31 5.43
N GLU A 19 11.20 11.77 5.47
CA GLU A 19 10.14 11.11 6.26
C GLU A 19 9.33 10.10 5.43
N ILE A 20 9.32 10.25 4.11
CA ILE A 20 8.53 9.41 3.19
C ILE A 20 8.92 7.92 3.28
N PRO A 21 10.22 7.54 3.29
CA PRO A 21 10.59 6.13 3.42
C PRO A 21 10.06 5.50 4.71
N PHE A 22 10.16 6.23 5.82
CA PHE A 22 9.66 5.76 7.12
C PHE A 22 8.13 5.60 7.12
N LEU A 23 7.40 6.54 6.51
CA LEU A 23 5.95 6.49 6.42
C LEU A 23 5.47 5.33 5.53
N VAL A 24 6.18 5.04 4.44
CA VAL A 24 5.91 3.87 3.58
C VAL A 24 6.20 2.57 4.34
N GLU A 25 7.31 2.49 5.07
CA GLU A 25 7.62 1.32 5.90
C GLU A 25 6.54 1.10 6.98
N LYS A 26 6.08 2.17 7.62
CA LYS A 26 5.01 2.11 8.62
C LYS A 26 3.68 1.67 8.02
N LEU A 27 3.32 2.18 6.84
CA LEU A 27 2.14 1.72 6.10
C LEU A 27 2.20 0.22 5.80
N ILE A 28 3.35 -0.30 5.38
CA ILE A 28 3.54 -1.72 5.10
C ILE A 28 3.33 -2.55 6.38
N LYS A 29 3.92 -2.12 7.50
CA LYS A 29 3.72 -2.77 8.81
C LYS A 29 2.25 -2.80 9.22
N ASP A 30 1.55 -1.66 9.15
CA ASP A 30 0.14 -1.56 9.52
C ASP A 30 -0.76 -2.46 8.64
N LEU A 31 -0.45 -2.60 7.34
CA LEU A 31 -1.16 -3.52 6.44
C LEU A 31 -0.89 -4.98 6.79
N ILE A 32 0.35 -5.33 7.15
CA ILE A 32 0.70 -6.68 7.59
C ILE A 32 -0.04 -7.04 8.90
N GLU A 33 -0.11 -6.11 9.86
CA GLU A 33 -0.86 -6.29 11.11
C GLU A 33 -2.36 -6.53 10.86
N LYS A 34 -2.93 -5.95 9.80
CA LYS A 34 -4.31 -6.20 9.36
C LYS A 34 -4.48 -7.54 8.61
N GLY A 35 -3.43 -8.36 8.54
CA GLY A 35 -3.42 -9.68 7.91
C GLY A 35 -3.34 -9.64 6.39
N TYR A 36 -2.76 -8.58 5.82
CA TYR A 36 -2.44 -8.52 4.39
C TYR A 36 -1.00 -9.00 4.15
N ILE A 37 -0.78 -9.65 3.02
CA ILE A 37 0.56 -9.89 2.48
C ILE A 37 0.89 -8.69 1.59
N VAL A 38 2.02 -8.04 1.83
CA VAL A 38 2.47 -6.89 1.03
C VAL A 38 3.72 -7.29 0.25
N ILE A 39 3.72 -7.04 -1.06
CA ILE A 39 4.86 -7.23 -1.95
C ILE A 39 5.32 -5.85 -2.43
N GLU A 40 6.57 -5.53 -2.17
CA GLU A 40 7.21 -4.30 -2.65
C GLU A 40 7.76 -4.49 -4.07
N SER A 41 7.66 -3.45 -4.90
CA SER A 41 8.39 -3.41 -6.16
C SER A 41 9.90 -3.37 -5.93
N SER A 42 10.65 -4.10 -6.76
CA SER A 42 12.11 -4.04 -6.79
C SER A 42 12.63 -2.71 -7.34
N SER A 43 11.81 -2.02 -8.14
CA SER A 43 12.13 -0.67 -8.64
C SER A 43 11.95 0.32 -7.51
N ARG A 44 13.04 1.01 -7.16
CA ARG A 44 13.08 1.99 -6.07
C ARG A 44 13.49 3.35 -6.58
N TYR A 45 12.87 4.40 -6.04
CA TYR A 45 13.29 5.78 -6.24
C TYR A 45 13.62 6.38 -4.87
N MET A 46 14.87 6.84 -4.71
CA MET A 46 15.39 7.35 -3.44
C MET A 46 15.19 6.39 -2.24
N GLY A 47 15.33 5.08 -2.48
CA GLY A 47 15.18 4.03 -1.45
C GLY A 47 13.74 3.56 -1.21
N ILE A 48 12.75 4.23 -1.79
CA ILE A 48 11.31 3.92 -1.64
C ILE A 48 10.87 3.03 -2.82
N PRO A 49 10.10 1.94 -2.61
CA PRO A 49 9.52 1.19 -3.73
C PRO A 49 8.67 2.10 -4.62
N GLN A 50 8.53 1.78 -5.90
CA GLN A 50 7.66 2.53 -6.82
C GLN A 50 6.20 2.08 -6.79
N SER A 51 5.93 0.88 -6.30
CA SER A 51 4.58 0.39 -6.05
C SER A 51 4.59 -0.66 -4.96
N ILE A 52 3.41 -0.87 -4.36
CA ILE A 52 3.17 -1.94 -3.40
C ILE A 52 1.94 -2.74 -3.82
N THR A 53 2.04 -4.06 -3.74
CA THR A 53 0.96 -4.98 -4.06
C THR A 53 0.47 -5.64 -2.79
N VAL A 54 -0.81 -5.45 -2.49
CA VAL A 54 -1.47 -6.01 -1.31
C VAL A 54 -2.25 -7.25 -1.72
N ILE A 55 -2.02 -8.36 -1.03
CA ILE A 55 -2.60 -9.68 -1.29
C ILE A 55 -3.28 -10.17 -0.01
N LYS A 56 -4.44 -10.80 -0.14
CA LYS A 56 -5.05 -11.54 0.97
C LYS A 56 -5.60 -12.86 0.45
N ASP A 57 -5.36 -13.92 1.21
CA ASP A 57 -5.89 -15.24 0.88
C ASP A 57 -7.38 -15.28 1.21
N PHE A 58 -8.20 -15.51 0.18
CA PHE A 58 -9.65 -15.66 0.33
C PHE A 58 -10.07 -17.11 0.13
N SER A 59 -10.78 -17.62 1.12
CA SER A 59 -11.63 -18.81 1.05
C SER A 59 -13.09 -18.38 0.84
N GLY A 60 -13.45 -17.92 -0.36
CA GLY A 60 -14.86 -17.64 -0.68
C GLY A 60 -15.10 -16.85 -1.98
N PRO A 61 -16.37 -16.68 -2.40
CA PRO A 61 -16.77 -16.06 -3.69
C PRO A 61 -16.59 -14.53 -3.77
N PHE A 62 -15.84 -13.91 -2.86
CA PHE A 62 -15.85 -12.47 -2.58
C PHE A 62 -14.85 -11.61 -3.38
N VAL A 63 -14.49 -12.02 -4.60
CA VAL A 63 -13.41 -11.38 -5.39
C VAL A 63 -13.67 -9.89 -5.68
N ILE A 64 -14.92 -9.44 -5.74
CA ILE A 64 -15.29 -8.02 -5.92
C ILE A 64 -15.20 -7.24 -4.60
N ASN A 65 -15.52 -7.87 -3.47
CA ASN A 65 -15.48 -7.22 -2.16
C ASN A 65 -14.05 -6.99 -1.66
N PHE A 66 -13.10 -7.84 -2.04
CA PHE A 66 -11.70 -7.64 -1.64
C PHE A 66 -11.11 -6.36 -2.21
N SER A 67 -11.26 -6.09 -3.51
CA SER A 67 -10.67 -4.87 -4.09
C SER A 67 -11.23 -3.60 -3.44
N SER A 68 -12.53 -3.59 -3.13
CA SER A 68 -13.16 -2.48 -2.45
C SER A 68 -12.63 -2.32 -1.01
N LYS A 69 -12.56 -3.42 -0.25
CA LYS A 69 -12.10 -3.41 1.14
C LYS A 69 -10.60 -3.11 1.28
N ALA A 70 -9.77 -3.66 0.39
CA ALA A 70 -8.34 -3.39 0.35
C ALA A 70 -8.08 -1.91 0.06
N LYS A 71 -8.77 -1.31 -0.93
CA LYS A 71 -8.69 0.14 -1.19
C LYS A 71 -9.13 0.99 0.00
N GLU A 72 -10.20 0.61 0.70
CA GLU A 72 -10.67 1.32 1.88
C GLU A 72 -9.67 1.25 3.05
N ASP A 73 -9.19 0.05 3.38
CA ASP A 73 -8.24 -0.15 4.46
C ASP A 73 -6.91 0.54 4.16
N PHE A 74 -6.47 0.46 2.90
CA PHE A 74 -5.31 1.19 2.40
C PHE A 74 -5.47 2.70 2.57
N LYS A 75 -6.59 3.27 2.08
CA LYS A 75 -6.89 4.71 2.22
C LYS A 75 -6.99 5.16 3.68
N ALA A 76 -7.56 4.32 4.55
CA ALA A 76 -7.69 4.64 5.96
C ALA A 76 -6.32 4.74 6.64
N VAL A 77 -5.42 3.78 6.38
CA VAL A 77 -4.06 3.79 6.95
C VAL A 77 -3.23 4.91 6.33
N SER A 78 -3.25 5.09 5.01
CA SER A 78 -2.47 6.14 4.34
C SER A 78 -2.90 7.54 4.78
N ARG A 79 -4.21 7.78 4.98
CA ARG A 79 -4.74 9.04 5.54
C ARG A 79 -4.33 9.24 6.99
N ALA A 80 -4.37 8.20 7.83
CA ALA A 80 -3.92 8.30 9.22
C ALA A 80 -2.43 8.66 9.34
N LEU A 81 -1.63 8.26 8.33
CA LEU A 81 -0.21 8.58 8.22
C LEU A 81 0.06 9.90 7.47
N GLY A 82 -0.96 10.58 6.96
CA GLY A 82 -0.82 11.86 6.23
C GLY A 82 -0.20 11.74 4.83
N ILE A 83 -0.21 10.54 4.24
CA ILE A 83 0.42 10.22 2.94
C ILE A 83 -0.58 9.77 1.87
N ASP A 84 -1.86 10.10 2.02
CA ASP A 84 -2.92 9.69 1.08
C ASP A 84 -2.68 10.18 -0.35
N LYS A 85 -1.99 11.32 -0.52
CA LYS A 85 -1.58 11.88 -1.82
C LYS A 85 -0.36 11.19 -2.44
N LEU A 86 0.28 10.26 -1.74
CA LEU A 86 1.42 9.49 -2.23
C LEU A 86 1.01 8.38 -3.18
N PHE A 87 -0.28 8.06 -3.31
CA PHE A 87 -0.75 6.91 -4.06
C PHE A 87 -1.82 7.30 -5.09
N GLU A 88 -1.71 6.78 -6.32
CA GLU A 88 -2.75 6.81 -7.35
C GLU A 88 -3.44 5.43 -7.49
#